data_AF-A0A9W7BRA7-F1
#
_entry.id   AF-A0A9W7BRA7-F1
#
_cell.length_a   1.000
_cell.length_b   1.000
_cell.length_c   1.000
_cell.angle_alpha   90.00
_cell.angle_beta   90.00
_cell.angle_gamma   90.00
#
_symmetry.space_group_name_H-M   'P 1'
#
loop_
_entity.id
_entity.type
_entity.pdbx_description
1 polymer ?
#
loop_
_entity_poly.entity_id
_entity_poly.type
_entity_poly.pdbx_seq_one_letter_code
_entity_poly.pdbx_strand_id
1 'polypeptide(L)'
;MVLTENMYPSTAKIYKPAFTGNADMPYDFFLSRYNEAYVRETVAFCEALVKGEEAPCTGQDGLIALVMAIAAGISAEENRWVRFDEVVSRVFCEKVSCGGWGGRFVDNLGFR
;
A
#
# COMPACT_ATOMS: atom_id res chain seq x y z
N MET A 1 1.69 -4.33 -30.25
CA MET A 1 2.49 -4.61 -29.05
C MET A 1 3.07 -3.28 -28.58
N VAL A 2 2.84 -2.88 -27.33
CA VAL A 2 3.35 -1.62 -26.75
C VAL A 2 4.30 -1.99 -25.63
N LEU A 3 5.50 -1.40 -25.63
CA LEU A 3 6.52 -1.56 -24.60
C LEU A 3 6.71 -0.21 -23.91
N THR A 4 6.67 -0.21 -22.58
CA THR A 4 6.98 0.95 -21.76
C THR A 4 8.19 0.60 -20.88
N GLU A 5 9.24 1.43 -20.91
CA GLU A 5 10.46 1.26 -20.11
C GLU A 5 10.69 2.47 -19.21
N ASN A 6 11.58 2.33 -18.22
CA ASN A 6 12.03 3.47 -17.39
C ASN A 6 12.74 4.53 -18.24
N MET A 7 12.70 5.78 -17.78
CA MET A 7 13.41 6.89 -18.41
C MET A 7 14.85 6.96 -17.91
N TYR A 8 15.79 7.19 -18.82
CA TYR A 8 17.23 7.25 -18.54
C TYR A 8 17.81 8.61 -18.97
N PRO A 9 18.86 9.11 -18.29
CA PRO A 9 19.55 10.35 -18.68
C PRO A 9 20.09 10.34 -20.11
N SER A 10 20.50 9.16 -20.58
CA SER A 10 20.97 8.93 -21.94
C SER A 10 20.17 7.82 -22.60
N THR A 11 20.09 7.88 -23.92
CA THR A 11 19.50 6.82 -24.76
C THR A 11 20.54 5.77 -25.17
N ALA A 12 21.78 5.87 -24.68
CA ALA A 12 22.85 4.92 -24.98
C ALA A 12 22.55 3.51 -24.44
N LYS A 13 22.71 2.50 -25.29
CA LYS A 13 22.54 1.08 -24.95
C LYS A 13 23.84 0.32 -25.15
N ILE A 14 24.13 -0.61 -24.24
CA ILE A 14 25.27 -1.51 -24.30
C ILE A 14 24.80 -2.84 -24.86
N TYR A 15 25.43 -3.30 -25.95
CA TYR A 15 25.17 -4.60 -26.58
C TYR A 15 26.43 -5.46 -26.49
N LYS A 16 26.38 -6.51 -25.67
CA LYS A 16 27.41 -7.55 -25.51
C LYS A 16 26.74 -8.92 -25.59
N PRO A 17 27.47 -9.99 -25.97
CA PRO A 17 26.91 -11.34 -26.00
C PRO A 17 26.24 -11.79 -24.69
N ALA A 18 26.71 -11.28 -23.54
CA ALA A 18 26.20 -11.59 -22.22
C ALA A 18 25.22 -10.54 -21.64
N PHE A 19 25.05 -9.37 -22.26
CA PHE A 19 24.25 -8.28 -21.71
C PHE A 19 23.71 -7.34 -22.78
N THR A 20 22.42 -7.04 -22.73
CA THR A 20 21.80 -5.97 -23.50
C THR A 20 20.99 -5.11 -22.55
N GLY A 21 21.30 -3.81 -22.48
CA GLY A 21 20.62 -2.90 -21.56
C GLY A 21 21.05 -1.45 -21.71
N ASN A 22 20.47 -0.57 -20.91
CA ASN A 22 20.82 0.85 -20.86
C ASN A 22 22.21 1.05 -20.26
N ALA A 23 22.96 2.03 -20.76
CA ALA A 23 24.31 2.33 -20.30
C ALA A 23 24.32 3.01 -18.92
N ASP A 24 23.32 3.86 -18.67
CA ASP A 24 23.18 4.61 -17.43
C ASP A 24 22.12 4.00 -16.51
N MET A 25 22.13 4.44 -15.25
CA MET A 25 21.05 4.15 -14.31
C MET A 25 19.78 4.94 -14.71
N PRO A 26 18.58 4.40 -14.42
CA PRO A 26 17.35 5.16 -14.56
C PRO A 26 17.43 6.48 -13.79
N TYR A 27 16.68 7.50 -14.23
CA TYR A 27 16.60 8.75 -13.49
C TYR A 27 16.14 8.50 -12.04
N ASP A 28 16.83 9.12 -11.07
CA ASP A 28 16.46 9.12 -9.65
C ASP A 28 15.38 10.19 -9.35
N PHE A 29 14.33 10.22 -10.17
CA PHE A 29 13.23 11.18 -9.99
C PHE A 29 12.22 10.73 -8.93
N PHE A 30 12.37 9.51 -8.41
CA PHE A 30 11.44 8.93 -7.46
C PHE A 30 11.51 9.68 -6.13
N LEU A 31 12.70 9.78 -5.54
CA LEU A 31 12.89 10.50 -4.29
C LEU A 31 12.57 11.99 -4.44
N SER A 32 13.00 12.64 -5.53
CA SER A 32 12.71 14.05 -5.74
C SER A 32 11.22 14.35 -5.87
N ARG A 33 10.43 13.43 -6.45
CA ARG A 33 8.98 13.60 -6.61
C ARG A 33 8.22 13.51 -5.29
N TYR A 34 8.67 12.66 -4.38
CA TYR A 34 7.95 12.38 -3.14
C TYR A 34 8.60 13.01 -1.90
N ASN A 35 9.76 13.66 -2.04
CA ASN A 35 10.47 14.29 -0.92
C ASN A 35 9.55 15.21 -0.11
N GLU A 36 8.88 16.15 -0.78
CA GLU A 36 7.96 17.08 -0.12
C GLU A 36 6.76 16.38 0.53
N ALA A 37 6.34 15.23 0.02
CA ALA A 37 5.27 14.44 0.64
C ALA A 37 5.75 13.82 1.96
N TYR A 38 6.93 13.17 1.96
CA TYR A 38 7.52 12.57 3.15
C TYR A 38 7.81 13.62 4.25
N VAL A 39 8.33 14.79 3.86
CA VAL A 39 8.57 15.89 4.81
C VAL A 39 7.25 16.34 5.43
N ARG A 40 6.21 16.59 4.63
CA ARG A 40 4.91 17.03 5.13
C ARG A 40 4.24 15.99 6.03
N GLU A 41 4.28 14.72 5.66
CA GLU A 41 3.73 13.62 6.45
C GLU A 41 4.41 13.53 7.83
N THR A 42 5.74 13.59 7.85
CA THR A 42 6.53 13.54 9.09
C THR A 42 6.21 14.72 10.02
N VAL A 43 6.13 15.93 9.47
CA VAL A 43 5.76 17.13 10.23
C VAL A 43 4.35 16.99 10.80
N ALA A 44 3.37 16.61 9.98
CA ALA A 44 1.99 16.46 10.41
C ALA A 44 1.84 15.39 11.51
N PHE A 45 2.59 14.29 11.43
CA PHE A 45 2.64 13.28 12.48
C PHE A 45 3.20 13.82 13.81
N CYS A 46 4.34 14.51 13.76
CA CYS A 46 4.93 15.14 14.95
C CYS A 46 3.99 16.18 15.58
N GLU A 47 3.31 16.99 14.76
CA GLU A 47 2.35 17.97 15.25
C GLU A 47 1.15 17.31 15.96
N ALA A 48 0.58 16.26 15.36
CA ALA A 48 -0.52 15.51 15.96
C ALA A 48 -0.12 14.95 17.33
N LEU A 49 1.09 14.40 17.46
CA LEU A 49 1.64 13.92 18.73
C LEU A 49 1.77 15.02 19.78
N VAL A 50 2.29 16.19 19.41
CA VAL A 50 2.50 17.31 20.35
C VAL A 50 1.16 17.91 20.80
N LYS A 51 0.19 18.01 19.90
CA LYS A 51 -1.15 18.59 20.19
C LYS A 51 -2.11 17.58 20.84
N GLY A 52 -1.79 16.28 20.78
CA GLY A 52 -2.70 15.22 21.20
C GLY A 52 -3.90 15.07 20.25
N GLU A 53 -3.71 15.41 18.98
CA GLU A 53 -4.71 15.30 17.93
C GLU A 53 -4.58 13.96 17.19
N GLU A 54 -5.61 13.59 16.42
CA GLU A 54 -5.56 12.40 15.58
C GLU A 54 -4.59 12.60 14.40
N ALA A 55 -3.80 11.56 14.09
CA ALA A 55 -2.89 11.61 12.97
C ALA A 55 -3.67 11.65 11.63
N PRO A 56 -3.15 12.34 10.59
CA PRO A 56 -3.80 12.40 9.28
C PRO A 56 -4.05 11.02 8.63
N CYS A 57 -3.26 10.02 9.02
CA CYS A 57 -3.46 8.62 8.66
C CYS A 57 -3.48 7.81 9.96
N THR A 58 -4.60 7.17 10.23
CA THR A 58 -4.83 6.42 11.47
C THR A 58 -4.44 4.95 11.29
N GLY A 59 -4.32 4.22 12.41
CA GLY A 59 -4.17 2.76 12.36
C GLY A 59 -5.37 2.05 11.72
N GLN A 60 -6.57 2.65 11.79
CA GLN A 60 -7.77 2.10 11.17
C GLN A 60 -7.69 2.20 9.64
N ASP A 61 -7.22 3.33 9.11
CA ASP A 61 -7.00 3.53 7.67
C ASP A 61 -6.03 2.50 7.10
N GLY A 62 -4.94 2.24 7.84
CA GLY A 62 -3.94 1.23 7.47
C GLY A 62 -4.53 -0.19 7.45
N LEU A 63 -5.39 -0.53 8.40
CA LEU A 63 -6.05 -1.84 8.41
C LEU A 63 -7.04 -1.99 7.25
N ILE A 64 -7.85 -0.96 6.97
CA ILE A 64 -8.78 -0.95 5.82
C ILE A 64 -8.00 -1.17 4.52
N ALA A 65 -6.90 -0.43 4.33
CA ALA A 65 -6.05 -0.59 3.16
C ALA A 65 -5.50 -2.02 3.02
N LEU A 66 -5.11 -2.65 4.13
CA LEU A 66 -4.65 -4.05 4.13
C LEU A 66 -5.76 -5.03 3.74
N VAL A 67 -6.97 -4.86 4.28
CA VAL A 67 -8.14 -5.68 3.91
C VAL A 67 -8.44 -5.56 2.42
N MET A 68 -8.41 -4.34 1.88
CA MET A 68 -8.63 -4.08 0.46
C MET A 68 -7.57 -4.76 -0.42
N ALA A 69 -6.29 -4.69 -0.02
CA ALA A 69 -5.19 -5.32 -0.74
C ALA A 69 -5.33 -6.84 -0.79
N ILE A 70 -5.69 -7.47 0.34
CA ILE A 70 -5.92 -8.92 0.42
C ILE A 70 -7.13 -9.32 -0.46
N ALA A 71 -8.24 -8.58 -0.38
CA ALA A 71 -9.42 -8.85 -1.19
C ALA A 71 -9.12 -8.75 -2.70
N ALA A 72 -8.32 -7.76 -3.10
CA ALA A 72 -7.87 -7.62 -4.49
C ALA A 72 -7.01 -8.81 -4.95
N GLY A 73 -6.13 -9.31 -4.08
CA GLY A 73 -5.34 -10.53 -4.36
C GLY A 73 -6.23 -11.75 -4.60
N ILE A 74 -7.17 -12.01 -3.71
CA ILE A 74 -8.12 -13.13 -3.84
C ILE A 74 -8.97 -12.96 -5.11
N SER A 75 -9.44 -11.75 -5.39
CA SER A 75 -10.23 -11.44 -6.59
C SER A 75 -9.47 -11.75 -7.88
N ALA A 76 -8.17 -11.39 -7.92
CA ALA A 76 -7.31 -11.67 -9.06
C ALA A 76 -7.06 -13.17 -9.26
N GLU A 77 -6.93 -13.94 -8.18
CA GLU A 77 -6.71 -15.40 -8.24
C GLU A 77 -7.98 -16.16 -8.62
N GLU A 78 -9.13 -15.79 -8.03
CA GLU A 78 -10.39 -16.51 -8.20
C GLU A 78 -11.24 -15.98 -9.38
N ASN A 79 -10.81 -14.90 -10.04
CA ASN A 79 -11.54 -14.23 -11.12
C ASN A 79 -13.00 -13.90 -10.75
N ARG A 80 -13.24 -13.49 -9.50
CA ARG A 80 -14.56 -13.07 -9.02
C ARG A 80 -14.46 -11.87 -8.10
N TRP A 81 -15.58 -11.16 -7.96
CA TRP A 81 -15.72 -10.15 -6.92
C TRP A 81 -15.64 -10.79 -5.52
N VAL A 82 -14.82 -10.20 -4.66
CA VAL A 82 -14.61 -10.61 -3.27
C VAL A 82 -15.13 -9.50 -2.37
N ARG A 83 -16.01 -9.86 -1.42
CA ARG A 83 -16.49 -8.91 -0.41
C ARG A 83 -15.45 -8.76 0.70
N PHE A 84 -15.31 -7.56 1.24
CA PHE A 84 -14.35 -7.31 2.32
C PHE A 84 -14.70 -8.12 3.59
N ASP A 85 -15.98 -8.35 3.88
CA ASP A 85 -16.45 -9.20 4.98
C ASP A 85 -15.85 -10.61 4.94
N GLU A 86 -15.63 -11.15 3.74
CA GLU A 86 -15.04 -12.46 3.52
C GLU A 86 -13.57 -12.49 3.98
N VAL A 87 -12.84 -11.38 3.81
CA VAL A 87 -11.45 -11.27 4.25
C VAL A 87 -11.38 -11.08 5.77
N VAL A 88 -12.21 -10.20 6.30
CA VAL A 88 -12.22 -9.89 7.74
C VAL A 88 -12.64 -11.11 8.56
N SER A 89 -13.67 -11.85 8.14
CA SER A 89 -14.11 -13.08 8.82
C SER A 89 -13.08 -14.22 8.82
N ARG A 90 -12.16 -14.26 7.84
CA ARG A 90 -11.07 -15.24 7.80
C ARG A 90 -9.98 -14.96 8.84
N VAL A 91 -9.79 -13.70 9.23
CA VAL A 91 -8.73 -13.26 10.16
C VAL A 91 -9.24 -13.13 11.59
N PHE A 92 -10.50 -12.68 11.77
CA PHE A 92 -11.11 -12.53 13.09
C PHE A 92 -11.92 -13.77 13.46
N CYS A 93 -11.58 -14.38 14.61
CA CYS A 93 -12.34 -15.50 15.17
C CYS A 93 -13.72 -15.01 15.66
N GLU A 94 -14.79 -15.62 15.18
CA GLU A 94 -16.18 -15.33 15.56
C GLU A 94 -16.49 -15.66 17.04
N LYS A 95 -15.63 -16.48 17.68
CA LYS A 95 -15.80 -16.89 19.07
C LYS A 95 -15.07 -15.93 20.02
N VAL A 96 -15.85 -15.39 20.95
CA VAL A 96 -15.42 -14.57 22.12
C VAL A 96 -14.28 -15.20 22.94
N SER A 97 -13.98 -16.50 22.74
CA SER A 97 -12.90 -17.22 23.42
C SER A 97 -11.48 -16.81 23.01
N CYS A 98 -11.30 -16.11 21.88
CA CYS A 98 -10.00 -15.58 21.48
C CYS A 98 -9.83 -14.14 21.98
N GLY A 99 -9.45 -14.01 23.26
CA GLY A 99 -8.87 -12.81 23.87
C GLY A 99 -9.43 -11.45 23.42
N GLY A 100 -10.49 -10.98 24.08
CA GLY A 100 -10.75 -9.55 24.36
C GLY A 100 -11.09 -8.58 23.21
N TRP A 101 -10.83 -8.90 21.94
CA TRP A 101 -11.03 -7.98 20.80
C TRP A 101 -12.18 -8.40 19.87
N GLY A 102 -13.02 -9.36 20.28
CA GLY A 102 -14.09 -9.91 19.45
C GLY A 102 -15.40 -9.13 19.57
N GLY A 103 -15.86 -8.56 18.45
CA GLY A 103 -17.29 -8.27 18.24
C GLY A 103 -17.70 -6.81 17.97
N ARG A 104 -16.77 -5.84 17.91
CA ARG A 104 -17.14 -4.43 17.60
C ARG A 104 -16.32 -3.76 16.51
N PHE A 105 -15.30 -4.43 16.00
CA PHE A 105 -14.35 -3.82 15.08
C PHE A 105 -14.82 -3.90 13.63
N VAL A 106 -15.45 -5.01 13.23
CA VAL A 106 -15.93 -5.22 11.85
C VAL A 106 -17.09 -4.28 11.50
N ASP A 107 -18.05 -4.11 12.43
CA ASP A 107 -19.22 -3.24 12.23
C ASP A 107 -18.86 -1.75 12.11
N ASN A 108 -17.70 -1.34 12.63
CA ASN A 108 -17.21 0.04 12.57
C ASN A 108 -16.32 0.33 11.36
N LEU A 109 -15.94 -0.68 10.56
CA LEU A 109 -15.09 -0.47 9.39
C LEU A 109 -15.82 0.10 8.17
N GLY A 110 -17.14 0.29 8.25
CA GLY A 110 -17.92 1.02 7.24
C GLY A 110 -18.01 0.32 5.87
N PHE A 111 -17.53 -0.91 5.75
CA PHE A 111 -17.69 -1.72 4.55
C PHE A 111 -19.16 -2.18 4.42
N ARG A 112 -19.87 -1.69 3.40
CA ARG A 112 -21.22 -2.14 3.02
C ARG A 112 -21.16 -3.04 1.79
#